data_AF-A0A7J7KNT4-F1
#
_entry.id   AF-A0A7J7KNT4-F1
#
_cell.length_a   1.000
_cell.length_b   1.000
_cell.length_c   1.000
_cell.angle_alpha   90.00
_cell.angle_beta   90.00
_cell.angle_gamma   90.00
#
_symmetry.space_group_name_H-M   'P 1'
#
loop_
_entity.id
_entity.type
_entity.pdbx_description
1 polymer ?
#
loop_
_entity_poly.entity_id
_entity_poly.type
_entity_poly.pdbx_seq_one_letter_code
_entity_poly.pdbx_strand_id
1 'polypeptide(L)' 'MSEHKTESYSIAGLDHIYYLTRDNQKLSIYLEDFEGEVKSANYSTFYIEDSSSNYLLSVSGYSGGDSGDSFMGEHF' A
#
# COMPACT_ATOMS: atom_id res chain seq x y z
N MET A 1 13.91 -6.21 -31.35
CA MET A 1 13.25 -4.94 -30.97
C MET A 1 12.52 -5.24 -29.67
N SER A 2 13.03 -4.80 -28.53
CA SER A 2 12.33 -4.99 -27.25
C SER A 2 11.22 -3.94 -27.14
N GLU A 3 10.01 -4.36 -26.84
CA GLU A 3 8.87 -3.48 -26.60
C GLU A 3 9.12 -2.74 -25.28
N HIS A 4 9.49 -1.46 -25.35
CA HIS A 4 9.51 -0.59 -24.17
C HIS A 4 8.07 -0.32 -23.75
N LYS A 5 7.50 -1.23 -22.95
CA LYS A 5 6.25 -0.98 -22.23
C LYS A 5 6.50 0.18 -21.28
N THR A 6 5.98 1.36 -21.62
CA THR A 6 6.05 2.50 -20.72
C THR A 6 5.00 2.27 -19.63
N GLU A 7 5.44 1.77 -18.49
CA GLU A 7 4.62 1.65 -17.29
C GLU A 7 4.13 3.06 -16.92
N SER A 8 2.82 3.28 -16.97
CA SER A 8 2.23 4.56 -16.57
C SER A 8 1.94 4.51 -15.07
N TYR A 9 2.63 5.34 -14.29
CA TYR A 9 2.40 5.42 -12.85
C TYR A 9 1.26 6.39 -12.54
N SER A 10 0.27 5.95 -11.77
CA SER A 10 -0.84 6.79 -11.30
C SER A 10 -0.85 6.79 -9.77
N ILE A 11 -0.74 7.98 -9.17
CA ILE A 11 -0.90 8.18 -7.73
C ILE A 11 -2.30 8.69 -7.48
N ALA A 12 -3.07 8.04 -6.61
CA ALA A 12 -4.31 8.61 -6.11
C ALA A 12 -3.99 9.75 -5.11
N GLY A 13 -4.65 10.90 -5.24
CA GLY A 13 -4.53 11.98 -4.25
C GLY A 13 -5.05 11.56 -2.88
N LEU A 14 -4.53 12.14 -1.80
CA LEU A 14 -4.84 11.72 -0.42
C LEU A 14 -6.34 11.84 -0.08
N ASP A 15 -7.03 12.89 -0.56
CA ASP A 15 -8.49 13.00 -0.39
C ASP A 15 -9.25 11.81 -1.01
N HIS A 16 -8.78 11.33 -2.17
CA HIS A 16 -9.40 10.19 -2.82
C HIS A 16 -9.14 8.91 -2.03
N ILE A 17 -7.91 8.71 -1.52
CA ILE A 17 -7.57 7.56 -0.68
C ILE A 17 -8.41 7.57 0.62
N TYR A 18 -8.59 8.74 1.24
CA TYR A 18 -9.47 8.89 2.40
C TYR A 18 -10.89 8.41 2.09
N TYR A 19 -11.53 8.93 1.03
CA TYR A 19 -12.89 8.54 0.68
C TYR A 19 -13.03 7.05 0.33
N LEU A 20 -12.00 6.44 -0.27
CA LEU A 20 -11.99 5.01 -0.59
C LEU A 20 -11.79 4.13 0.64
N THR A 21 -11.13 4.62 1.67
CA THR A 21 -10.66 3.78 2.79
C THR A 21 -11.35 4.05 4.12
N ARG A 22 -12.16 5.11 4.23
CA ARG A 22 -12.89 5.49 5.46
C ARG A 22 -13.71 4.39 6.11
N ASP A 23 -14.11 3.38 5.34
CA ASP A 23 -14.87 2.21 5.80
C ASP A 23 -13.99 0.94 5.82
N ASN A 24 -12.86 0.96 6.55
CA ASN A 24 -11.93 -0.16 6.79
C ASN A 24 -11.66 -1.07 5.58
N GLN A 25 -10.54 -0.87 4.90
CA GLN A 25 -10.17 -1.65 3.72
C GLN A 25 -9.01 -2.61 3.97
N LYS A 26 -8.80 -3.55 3.04
CA LYS A 26 -7.61 -4.39 3.00
C LYS A 26 -6.56 -3.76 2.09
N LEU A 27 -5.29 -3.97 2.41
CA LEU A 27 -4.17 -3.50 1.59
C LEU A 27 -3.30 -4.68 1.16
N SER A 28 -2.99 -4.76 -0.14
CA SER A 28 -1.98 -5.65 -0.69
C SER A 28 -0.92 -4.81 -1.39
N ILE A 29 0.34 -4.96 -0.97
CA ILE A 29 1.51 -4.31 -1.57
C ILE A 29 2.21 -5.34 -2.43
N TYR A 30 2.56 -4.97 -3.67
CA TYR A 30 3.35 -5.78 -4.59
C TYR A 30 4.65 -5.06 -4.91
N LEU A 31 5.77 -5.77 -4.84
CA LEU A 31 7.11 -5.29 -5.14
C LEU A 31 7.73 -6.21 -6.18
N GLU A 32 8.19 -5.67 -7.30
CA GLU A 32 8.92 -6.40 -8.33
C GLU A 32 10.38 -5.95 -8.32
N ASP A 33 11.32 -6.90 -8.31
CA ASP A 33 12.74 -6.59 -8.43
C ASP A 33 13.21 -6.54 -9.90
N PHE A 34 14.49 -6.23 -10.11
CA PHE A 34 15.06 -6.11 -11.46
C PHE A 34 15.16 -7.43 -12.22
N GLU A 35 15.03 -8.57 -11.53
CA GLU A 35 15.03 -9.91 -12.12
C GLU A 35 13.59 -10.37 -12.45
N GLY A 36 12.58 -9.57 -12.09
CA GLY A 36 11.17 -9.82 -12.34
C GLY A 36 10.48 -10.64 -11.25
N GLU A 37 11.14 -10.86 -10.11
CA GLU A 37 10.53 -11.56 -8.98
C GLU A 37 9.55 -10.62 -8.26
N VAL A 38 8.29 -11.04 -8.15
CA VAL A 38 7.23 -10.28 -7.49
C VAL A 38 7.00 -10.85 -6.09
N LYS A 39 7.11 -9.99 -5.07
CA LYS A 39 6.80 -10.30 -3.67
C LYS A 39 5.61 -9.49 -3.20
N SER A 40 4.93 -10.02 -2.18
CA SER A 40 3.75 -9.38 -1.61
C SER A 40 3.84 -9.15 -0.10
N ALA A 41 3.05 -8.20 0.40
CA ALA A 41 2.67 -8.04 1.82
C ALA A 41 1.19 -7.68 1.93
N ASN A 42 0.46 -8.31 2.86
CA ASN A 42 -0.99 -8.18 2.98
C ASN A 42 -1.41 -7.75 4.40
N TYR A 43 -2.35 -6.81 4.48
CA TYR A 43 -2.87 -6.25 5.73
C TYR A 43 -4.41 -6.30 5.74
N SER A 44 -4.99 -6.70 6.87
CA SER A 44 -6.44 -6.84 7.00
C SER A 44 -7.18 -5.52 7.25
N THR A 45 -6.46 -4.51 7.74
CA THR A 45 -6.99 -3.16 7.99
C THR A 45 -6.06 -2.10 7.44
N PHE A 46 -6.62 -1.20 6.65
CA PHE A 46 -5.97 -0.04 6.07
C PHE A 46 -6.98 1.08 5.89
N TYR A 47 -6.70 2.22 6.49
CA TYR A 47 -7.38 3.48 6.19
C TYR A 47 -6.51 4.67 6.59
N ILE A 48 -6.80 5.82 6.00
CA ILE A 48 -6.23 7.10 6.43
C ILE A 48 -7.36 7.99 6.95
N GLU A 49 -7.05 8.85 7.89
CA GLU A 49 -7.95 9.93 8.32
C GLU A 49 -8.01 11.06 7.29
N ASP A 50 -8.86 12.06 7.52
CA ASP A 50 -8.93 13.24 6.66
C ASP A 50 -7.75 14.21 6.87
N SER A 51 -7.76 15.31 6.09
CA SER A 51 -6.71 16.34 6.12
C SER A 51 -6.54 17.03 7.48
N SER A 52 -7.58 17.09 8.33
CA SER A 52 -7.49 17.70 9.66
C SER A 52 -6.60 16.90 10.62
N SER A 53 -6.48 15.61 10.38
CA SER A 53 -5.59 14.67 11.08
C SER A 53 -4.29 14.43 10.33
N ASN A 54 -3.96 15.27 9.32
CA ASN A 54 -2.81 15.09 8.43
C ASN A 54 -2.77 13.70 7.76
N TYR A 55 -3.93 13.14 7.43
CA TYR A 55 -4.05 11.82 6.81
C TYR A 55 -3.38 10.70 7.62
N LEU A 56 -3.56 10.72 8.95
CA LEU A 56 -3.03 9.71 9.85
C LEU A 56 -3.36 8.30 9.34
N LEU A 57 -2.31 7.49 9.16
CA LEU A 57 -2.41 6.11 8.70
C LEU A 57 -2.79 5.18 9.84
N SER A 58 -3.80 4.35 9.60
CA SER A 58 -4.09 3.17 10.41
C SER A 58 -3.90 1.92 9.56
N VAL A 59 -2.95 1.08 9.96
CA VAL A 59 -2.66 -0.20 9.33
C VAL A 59 -2.48 -1.27 10.39
N SER A 60 -3.08 -2.44 10.19
CA SER A 60 -2.91 -3.56 11.12
C SER A 60 -3.24 -4.90 10.47
N GLY A 61 -2.99 -5.97 11.23
CA GLY A 61 -3.36 -7.34 10.84
C GLY A 61 -2.57 -7.83 9.64
N TYR A 62 -1.26 -7.61 9.65
CA TYR A 62 -0.34 -8.24 8.70
C TYR A 62 -0.60 -9.74 8.65
N SER A 63 -0.98 -10.25 7.47
CA SER A 63 -1.35 -11.65 7.26
C SER A 63 -0.30 -12.42 6.47
N GLY A 64 0.87 -11.84 6.22
CA GLY A 64 1.95 -12.48 5.51
C GLY A 64 2.11 -12.06 4.06
N GLY A 65 3.11 -12.68 3.45
CA GLY A 65 3.65 -12.34 2.15
C GLY A 65 5.16 -12.58 2.15
N ASP A 66 5.73 -12.64 0.97
CA ASP A 66 7.10 -13.02 0.67
C ASP A 66 8.08 -11.85 0.87
N SER A 67 7.57 -10.62 0.98
CA SER A 67 8.40 -9.44 1.25
C SER A 67 8.67 -9.20 2.74
N GLY A 68 7.96 -9.89 3.64
CA GLY A 68 7.95 -9.55 5.07
C GLY A 68 7.13 -8.28 5.37
N ASP A 69 7.05 -7.92 6.66
CA ASP A 69 6.39 -6.69 7.11
C ASP A 69 7.42 -5.56 7.24
N SER A 70 7.22 -4.49 6.48
CA SER A 70 8.03 -3.26 6.57
C SER A 70 7.17 -2.00 6.47
N PHE A 71 5.84 -2.15 6.52
CA PHE A 71 4.90 -1.05 6.40
C PHE A 71 4.20 -0.74 7.72
N MET A 72 3.95 -1.77 8.54
CA MET A 72 3.54 -1.55 9.93
C MET A 72 4.79 -1.12 10.72
N GLY A 73 4.94 0.18 11.00
CA GLY A 73 6.02 0.67 11.84
C GLY A 73 5.89 0.09 13.26
N GLU A 74 7.01 -0.32 13.86
CA GLU A 74 7.06 -0.60 15.30
C GLU A 74 6.75 0.70 16.05
N HIS A 75 5.63 0.73 16.78
CA HIS A 75 5.38 1.77 17.78
C HIS A 75 6.43 1.60 18.90
N PHE A 76 7.47 2.45 18.91
CA PHE A 76 8.31 2.66 20.10
C PHE A 76 7.67 3.67 21.05
#